data_AF-A0AA41Z3I7-F1
#
_entry.id   AF-A0AA41Z3I7-F1
#
_cell.length_a   1.000
_cell.length_b   1.000
_cell.length_c   1.000
_cell.angle_alpha   90.00
_cell.angle_beta   90.00
_cell.angle_gamma   90.00
#
_symmetry.space_group_name_H-M   'P 1'
#
loop_
_entity.id
_entity.type
_entity.pdbx_description
1 polymer ?
#
loop_
_entity_poly.entity_id
_entity_poly.type
_entity_poly.pdbx_seq_one_letter_code
_entity_poly.pdbx_strand_id
1 'polypeptide(L)'
;MTHDDHTNVSGNVTDVFAHRFVVATATGRVLADLGTRGAEKVKLLVGDHVDLWGEMKPSELKVSRIAQSGGVAISIGHGKPTDDREDLYAAAALGTVAAHGFAVVGVPRRKPKHFEILGRGKGGDFVELHIELNGTLRNSKPVPASDHEWAQEIKQAG
;
A
#
# COMPACT_ATOMS: atom_id res chain seq x y z
N MET A 1 11.04 -16.13 -9.52
CA MET A 1 11.22 -15.24 -10.68
C MET A 1 9.94 -14.44 -10.83
N THR A 2 9.93 -13.18 -10.41
CA THR A 2 8.81 -12.26 -10.66
C THR A 2 8.91 -11.80 -12.10
N HIS A 3 7.97 -12.23 -12.95
CA HIS A 3 7.83 -11.66 -14.29
C HIS A 3 7.15 -10.32 -14.13
N ASP A 4 7.93 -9.26 -13.95
CA ASP A 4 7.47 -7.87 -14.08
C ASP A 4 7.26 -7.55 -15.57
N ASP A 5 6.37 -8.31 -16.23
CA ASP A 5 6.07 -8.13 -17.66
C ASP A 5 5.20 -6.87 -17.81
N HIS A 6 5.90 -5.75 -17.93
CA HIS A 6 5.29 -4.51 -18.36
C HIS A 6 4.97 -4.62 -19.85
N THR A 7 3.74 -4.28 -20.21
CA THR A 7 3.24 -4.35 -21.57
C THR A 7 2.57 -3.04 -21.98
N ASN A 8 2.47 -2.85 -23.29
CA ASN A 8 1.79 -1.73 -23.90
C ASN A 8 0.43 -2.18 -24.42
N VAL A 9 -0.63 -1.46 -24.07
CA VAL A 9 -2.01 -1.74 -24.50
C VAL A 9 -2.59 -0.47 -25.10
N SER A 10 -3.10 -0.56 -26.32
CA SER A 10 -3.71 0.56 -27.04
C SER A 10 -5.10 0.18 -27.50
N GLY A 11 -6.04 1.13 -27.45
CA GLY A 11 -7.42 0.89 -27.87
C GLY A 11 -8.40 1.94 -27.36
N ASN A 12 -9.70 1.62 -27.48
CA ASN A 12 -10.78 2.52 -27.11
C ASN A 12 -11.41 2.12 -25.78
N VAL A 13 -11.65 3.11 -24.92
CA VAL A 13 -12.34 2.92 -23.64
C VAL A 13 -13.81 2.60 -23.90
N THR A 14 -14.29 1.45 -23.44
CA THR A 14 -15.70 1.03 -23.59
C THR A 14 -16.51 1.24 -22.32
N ASP A 15 -15.88 1.13 -21.16
CA ASP A 15 -16.53 1.18 -19.85
C ASP A 15 -15.61 1.84 -18.82
N VAL A 16 -16.14 2.64 -17.90
CA VAL A 16 -15.37 3.31 -16.83
C VAL A 16 -16.05 3.06 -15.48
N PHE A 17 -15.28 2.57 -14.52
CA PHE A 17 -15.68 2.17 -13.17
C PHE A 17 -14.74 2.78 -12.12
N ALA A 18 -15.04 4.00 -11.66
CA ALA A 18 -14.19 4.74 -10.73
C ALA A 18 -12.72 4.85 -11.21
N HIS A 19 -11.81 4.03 -10.68
CA HIS A 19 -10.39 4.01 -11.05
C HIS A 19 -10.02 2.89 -12.05
N ARG A 20 -11.00 2.09 -12.47
CA ARG A 20 -10.83 1.02 -13.46
C ARG A 20 -11.62 1.32 -14.71
N PHE A 21 -11.21 0.76 -15.84
CA PHE A 21 -11.88 0.95 -17.12
C PHE A 21 -11.55 -0.20 -18.07
N VAL A 22 -12.40 -0.44 -19.05
CA VAL A 22 -12.21 -1.48 -20.06
C VAL A 22 -11.72 -0.84 -21.35
N VAL A 23 -10.65 -1.38 -21.91
CA VAL A 23 -10.12 -1.00 -23.22
C VAL A 23 -10.40 -2.11 -24.21
N ALA A 24 -11.12 -1.80 -25.28
CA ALA A 24 -11.23 -2.66 -26.45
C ALA A 24 -9.98 -2.48 -27.33
N THR A 25 -9.20 -3.55 -27.47
CA THR A 25 -7.98 -3.64 -28.27
C THR A 25 -8.26 -4.43 -29.54
N ALA A 26 -7.26 -4.55 -30.42
CA ALA A 26 -7.34 -5.41 -31.61
C ALA A 26 -7.50 -6.91 -31.27
N THR A 27 -7.08 -7.34 -30.08
CA THR A 27 -7.03 -8.76 -29.68
C THR A 27 -8.09 -9.15 -28.65
N GLY A 28 -8.86 -8.19 -28.13
CA GLY A 28 -9.90 -8.47 -27.14
C GLY A 28 -10.20 -7.25 -26.27
N ARG A 29 -10.62 -7.53 -25.03
CA ARG A 29 -10.87 -6.49 -24.02
C ARG A 29 -9.92 -6.67 -22.86
N VAL A 30 -9.38 -5.56 -22.37
CA VAL A 30 -8.47 -5.52 -21.23
C VAL A 30 -9.08 -4.64 -20.15
N LEU A 31 -9.18 -5.16 -18.93
CA LEU A 31 -9.47 -4.36 -17.75
C LEU A 31 -8.19 -3.64 -17.32
N ALA A 32 -8.24 -2.32 -17.19
CA ALA A 32 -7.13 -1.48 -16.79
C ALA A 32 -7.45 -0.76 -15.48
N ASP A 33 -6.44 -0.57 -14.63
CA ASP A 33 -6.54 0.03 -13.30
C ASP A 33 -5.52 1.16 -13.14
N LEU A 34 -6.01 2.40 -12.96
CA LEU A 34 -5.20 3.61 -12.73
C LEU A 34 -4.81 3.79 -11.25
N GLY A 35 -5.42 3.05 -10.34
CA GLY A 35 -5.45 3.36 -8.92
C GLY A 35 -6.15 4.70 -8.63
N THR A 36 -6.37 4.98 -7.34
CA THR A 36 -7.02 6.22 -6.90
C THR A 36 -6.26 7.47 -7.37
N ARG A 37 -4.93 7.47 -7.25
CA ARG A 37 -4.09 8.62 -7.66
C ARG A 37 -4.09 8.85 -9.17
N GLY A 38 -4.19 7.79 -9.98
CA GLY A 38 -4.31 7.95 -11.42
C GLY A 38 -5.69 8.49 -11.81
N ALA A 39 -6.74 8.00 -11.16
CA ALA A 39 -8.12 8.47 -11.39
C ALA A 39 -8.34 9.95 -11.02
N GLU A 40 -7.59 10.47 -10.04
CA GLU A 40 -7.60 11.90 -9.71
C GLU A 40 -6.91 12.77 -10.78
N LYS A 41 -5.94 12.22 -11.51
CA LYS A 41 -5.14 12.94 -12.50
C LYS A 41 -5.67 12.83 -13.93
N VAL A 42 -6.42 11.77 -14.20
CA VAL A 42 -6.84 11.39 -15.56
C VAL A 42 -8.34 11.26 -15.60
N LYS A 43 -8.99 12.16 -16.34
CA LYS A 43 -10.42 12.07 -16.62
C LYS A 43 -10.61 11.26 -17.90
N LEU A 44 -11.05 10.02 -17.76
CA LEU A 44 -11.40 9.14 -18.88
C LEU A 44 -12.89 9.18 -19.18
N LEU A 45 -13.22 9.17 -20.46
CA LEU A 45 -14.58 9.03 -20.97
C LEU A 45 -14.69 7.79 -21.86
N VAL A 46 -15.89 7.21 -21.91
CA VAL A 46 -16.20 6.17 -22.90
C VAL A 46 -16.04 6.75 -24.31
N GLY A 47 -15.34 6.02 -25.16
CA GLY A 47 -14.97 6.43 -26.52
C GLY A 47 -13.53 6.94 -26.66
N ASP A 48 -12.89 7.35 -25.57
CA ASP A 48 -11.50 7.83 -25.59
C ASP A 48 -10.57 6.77 -26.17
N HIS A 49 -9.64 7.18 -27.03
CA HIS A 49 -8.54 6.33 -27.46
C HIS A 49 -7.32 6.57 -26.57
N VAL A 50 -6.75 5.49 -26.04
CA VAL A 50 -5.70 5.53 -25.03
C VAL A 50 -4.56 4.59 -25.36
N ASP A 51 -3.35 5.03 -25.01
CA ASP A 51 -2.14 4.22 -24.99
C ASP A 51 -1.70 4.04 -23.54
N LEU A 52 -1.63 2.78 -23.10
CA LEU A 52 -1.36 2.38 -21.73
C LEU A 52 -0.04 1.62 -21.67
N TRP A 53 0.75 1.91 -20.66
CA TRP A 53 1.92 1.11 -20.30
C TRP A 53 1.83 0.74 -18.82
N GLY A 54 2.06 -0.52 -18.49
CA GLY A 54 1.86 -1.01 -17.13
C GLY A 54 2.12 -2.50 -16.98
N GLU A 55 1.98 -3.00 -15.76
CA GLU A 55 2.20 -4.41 -15.44
C GLU A 55 0.93 -5.23 -15.69
N MET A 56 1.00 -6.28 -16.51
CA MET A 56 -0.13 -7.18 -16.73
C MET A 56 -0.25 -8.20 -15.60
N LYS A 57 -1.29 -8.08 -14.78
CA LYS A 57 -1.69 -9.11 -13.80
C LYS A 57 -2.64 -10.10 -14.47
N PRO A 58 -2.91 -11.28 -13.86
CA PRO A 58 -3.79 -12.29 -14.44
C PRO A 58 -5.21 -11.79 -14.79
N SER A 59 -5.71 -10.75 -14.12
CA SER A 59 -7.06 -10.22 -14.34
C SER A 59 -7.13 -8.78 -14.83
N GLU A 60 -6.04 -8.01 -14.78
CA GLU A 60 -6.05 -6.59 -15.11
C GLU A 60 -4.65 -6.04 -15.40
N LEU A 61 -4.59 -4.96 -16.18
CA LEU A 61 -3.39 -4.16 -16.38
C LEU A 61 -3.30 -3.08 -15.29
N LYS A 62 -2.24 -3.10 -14.47
CA LYS A 62 -1.91 -2.00 -13.56
C LYS A 62 -1.18 -0.89 -14.34
N VAL A 63 -1.88 0.19 -14.65
CA VAL A 63 -1.42 1.22 -15.60
C VAL A 63 -0.43 2.18 -14.94
N SER A 64 0.85 2.08 -15.28
CA SER A 64 1.91 2.97 -14.78
C SER A 64 2.05 4.25 -15.62
N ARG A 65 1.56 4.27 -16.85
CA ARG A 65 1.53 5.44 -17.72
C ARG A 65 0.36 5.36 -18.69
N ILE A 66 -0.28 6.50 -18.95
CA ILE A 66 -1.40 6.63 -19.90
C ILE A 66 -1.21 7.86 -20.79
N ALA A 67 -1.52 7.76 -22.07
CA ALA A 67 -1.70 8.89 -22.97
C ALA A 67 -3.10 8.80 -23.61
N GLN A 68 -3.83 9.91 -23.64
CA GLN A 68 -5.05 10.06 -24.45
C GLN A 68 -4.67 10.64 -25.82
N SER A 69 -5.44 10.34 -26.86
CA SER A 69 -5.18 10.84 -28.22
C SER A 69 -4.98 12.37 -28.24
N GLY A 70 -3.84 12.82 -28.77
CA GLY A 70 -3.46 14.25 -28.81
C GLY A 70 -3.00 14.85 -27.48
N GLY A 71 -2.96 14.06 -26.40
CA GLY A 71 -2.55 14.47 -25.07
C GLY A 71 -1.11 14.12 -24.72
N VAL A 72 -0.60 14.74 -23.65
CA VAL A 72 0.69 14.40 -23.06
C VAL A 72 0.53 13.13 -22.21
N ALA A 73 1.51 12.24 -22.28
CA ALA A 73 1.50 11.04 -21.45
C ALA A 73 1.68 11.37 -19.97
N ILE A 74 0.82 10.81 -19.12
CA ILE A 74 0.78 11.01 -17.67
C ILE A 74 1.33 9.76 -16.99
N SER A 75 2.37 9.94 -16.17
CA SER A 75 2.89 8.87 -15.31
C SER A 75 2.05 8.71 -14.05
N ILE A 76 1.69 7.48 -13.74
CA ILE A 76 0.88 7.09 -12.60
C ILE A 76 1.77 6.34 -11.62
N GLY A 77 1.96 6.93 -10.44
CA GLY A 77 2.62 6.22 -9.35
C GLY A 77 1.68 5.19 -8.75
N HIS A 78 2.08 3.92 -8.72
CA HIS A 78 1.39 2.83 -7.98
C HIS A 78 1.95 2.59 -6.56
N GLY A 79 2.88 3.43 -6.08
CA GLY A 79 3.41 3.33 -4.71
C GLY A 79 2.35 3.60 -3.63
N LYS A 80 2.55 3.09 -2.41
CA LYS A 80 1.78 3.59 -1.27
C LYS A 80 2.11 5.09 -1.08
N PRO A 81 1.17 5.93 -0.62
CA PRO A 81 1.52 7.28 -0.17
C PRO A 81 2.59 7.17 0.91
N THR A 82 3.80 7.63 0.64
CA THR A 82 4.83 7.86 1.66
C THR A 82 4.54 9.25 2.22
N ASP A 83 3.98 9.31 3.42
CA ASP A 83 3.91 10.56 4.17
C ASP A 83 5.34 10.86 4.64
N ASP A 84 5.87 12.03 4.26
CA ASP A 84 7.23 12.48 4.57
C ASP A 84 7.47 12.71 6.06
N ARG A 85 6.40 12.65 6.88
CA ARG A 85 6.44 12.77 8.35
C ARG A 85 6.54 11.41 9.05
N GLU A 86 7.01 10.37 8.37
CA GLU A 86 7.11 9.02 8.94
C GLU A 86 7.90 9.00 10.26
N ASP A 87 9.01 9.73 10.33
CA ASP A 87 9.83 9.85 11.54
C ASP A 87 9.06 10.47 12.72
N LEU A 88 8.24 11.50 12.44
CA LEU A 88 7.41 12.15 13.46
C LEU A 88 6.34 11.19 13.99
N TYR A 89 5.72 10.40 13.12
CA TYR A 89 4.73 9.40 13.52
C TYR A 89 5.35 8.26 14.31
N ALA A 90 6.54 7.80 13.90
CA ALA A 90 7.28 6.77 14.61
C ALA A 90 7.66 7.25 16.03
N ALA A 91 8.15 8.49 16.16
CA ALA A 91 8.46 9.09 17.45
C ALA A 91 7.22 9.19 18.35
N ALA A 92 6.08 9.63 17.82
CA ALA A 92 4.81 9.69 18.55
C ALA A 92 4.37 8.29 19.01
N ALA A 93 4.46 7.29 18.13
CA ALA A 93 4.06 5.92 18.46
C ALA A 93 4.95 5.31 19.55
N LEU A 94 6.27 5.47 19.47
CA LEU A 94 7.22 5.02 20.48
C LEU A 94 6.98 5.72 21.83
N GLY A 95 6.68 7.03 21.82
CA GLY A 95 6.30 7.77 23.01
C GLY A 95 5.05 7.19 23.70
N THR A 96 4.04 6.81 22.91
CA THR A 96 2.84 6.15 23.43
C THR A 96 3.14 4.78 24.03
N VAL A 97 3.97 3.94 23.39
CA VAL A 97 4.38 2.65 23.98
C VAL A 97 5.01 2.85 25.36
N ALA A 98 5.93 3.79 25.49
CA ALA A 98 6.58 4.12 26.75
C ALA A 98 5.61 4.69 27.79
N ALA A 99 4.69 5.58 27.40
CA ALA A 99 3.67 6.15 28.28
C ALA A 99 2.72 5.08 28.85
N HIS A 100 2.49 4.00 28.11
CA HIS A 100 1.73 2.84 28.56
C HIS A 100 2.56 1.81 29.36
N GLY A 101 3.83 2.09 29.63
CA GLY A 101 4.67 1.29 30.53
C GLY A 101 5.30 0.05 29.89
N PHE A 102 5.34 -0.02 28.56
CA PHE A 102 5.99 -1.10 27.82
C PHE A 102 7.38 -0.68 27.35
N ALA A 103 8.32 -1.61 27.36
CA ALA A 103 9.59 -1.48 26.63
C ALA A 103 9.39 -1.93 25.18
N VAL A 104 9.93 -1.18 24.22
CA VAL A 104 9.85 -1.56 22.80
C VAL A 104 10.83 -2.69 22.51
N VAL A 105 10.39 -3.69 21.76
CA VAL A 105 11.20 -4.82 21.31
C VAL A 105 11.24 -4.83 19.78
N GLY A 106 12.45 -4.81 19.22
CA GLY A 106 12.64 -4.74 17.78
C GLY A 106 12.27 -3.38 17.17
N VAL A 107 11.95 -3.38 15.88
CA VAL A 107 11.66 -2.17 15.10
C VAL A 107 10.16 -2.04 14.85
N PRO A 108 9.56 -0.84 15.04
CA PRO A 108 8.17 -0.59 14.64
C PRO A 108 7.88 -0.97 13.19
N ARG A 109 6.81 -1.72 12.96
CA ARG A 109 6.38 -2.12 11.61
C ARG A 109 5.32 -1.15 11.10
N ARG A 110 5.64 -0.37 10.06
CA ARG A 110 4.71 0.61 9.45
C ARG A 110 3.66 -0.09 8.57
N LYS A 111 2.38 0.11 8.89
CA LYS A 111 1.22 -0.18 8.02
C LYS A 111 0.60 1.13 7.55
N PRO A 112 -0.14 1.22 6.43
CA PRO A 112 -0.63 2.50 5.87
C PRO A 112 -1.32 3.46 6.85
N LYS A 113 -2.01 2.96 7.88
CA LYS A 113 -2.74 3.78 8.86
C LYS A 113 -2.18 3.75 10.29
N HIS A 114 -1.27 2.84 10.62
CA HIS A 114 -0.81 2.65 12.00
C HIS A 114 0.56 1.95 12.03
N PHE A 115 1.16 1.89 13.21
CA PHE A 115 2.30 1.04 13.52
C PHE A 115 1.84 -0.20 14.28
N GLU A 116 2.46 -1.32 13.97
CA GLU A 116 2.48 -2.50 14.83
C GLU A 116 3.83 -2.52 15.57
N ILE A 117 3.79 -2.55 16.91
CA ILE A 117 4.98 -2.50 17.75
C ILE A 117 4.90 -3.61 18.79
N LEU A 118 5.96 -4.40 18.92
CA LEU A 118 6.08 -5.36 20.01
C LEU A 118 6.54 -4.64 21.28
N GLY A 119 5.70 -4.67 22.30
CA GLY A 119 6.00 -4.18 23.64
C GLY A 119 6.27 -5.33 24.61
N ARG A 120 7.14 -5.10 25.59
CA ARG A 120 7.37 -6.00 26.73
C ARG A 120 6.95 -5.32 28.02
N GLY A 121 6.00 -5.92 28.73
CA GLY A 121 5.55 -5.44 30.03
C GLY A 121 6.55 -5.76 31.15
N LYS A 122 6.35 -5.17 32.33
CA LYS A 122 7.21 -5.42 33.51
C LYS A 122 7.23 -6.89 33.95
N GLY A 123 6.14 -7.62 33.71
CA GLY A 123 6.04 -9.06 33.98
C GLY A 123 6.80 -9.95 32.98
N GLY A 124 7.38 -9.36 31.93
CA GLY A 124 8.06 -10.09 30.86
C GLY A 124 7.14 -10.51 29.71
N ASP A 125 5.82 -10.34 29.85
CA ASP A 125 4.83 -10.63 28.82
C ASP A 125 5.00 -9.73 27.59
N PHE A 126 4.80 -10.31 26.41
CA PHE A 126 4.82 -9.59 25.15
C PHE A 126 3.41 -9.18 24.72
N VAL A 127 3.30 -7.99 24.16
CA VAL A 127 2.05 -7.41 23.65
C VAL A 127 2.32 -6.71 22.32
N GLU A 128 1.53 -7.02 21.30
CA GLU A 128 1.51 -6.26 20.05
C GLU A 128 0.59 -5.05 20.22
N LEU A 129 1.15 -3.86 20.00
CA LEU A 129 0.48 -2.57 20.14
C LEU A 129 0.20 -1.99 18.75
N HIS A 130 -1.05 -1.62 18.50
CA HIS A 130 -1.49 -0.97 17.26
C HIS A 130 -1.68 0.51 17.52
N ILE A 131 -0.77 1.35 17.01
CA ILE A 131 -0.77 2.78 17.28
C ILE A 131 -1.01 3.56 16.00
N GLU A 132 -2.08 4.36 15.97
CA GLU A 132 -2.42 5.23 14.84
C GLU A 132 -1.33 6.28 14.59
N LEU A 133 -1.29 6.88 13.39
CA LEU A 133 -0.24 7.86 13.04
C LEU A 133 -0.24 9.11 13.92
N ASN A 134 -1.36 9.42 14.59
CA ASN A 134 -1.45 10.51 15.56
C ASN A 134 -0.95 10.13 16.98
N GLY A 135 -0.39 8.93 17.15
CA GLY A 135 0.08 8.42 18.44
C GLY A 135 -0.99 7.76 19.31
N THR A 136 -2.24 7.64 18.86
CA THR A 136 -3.30 7.00 19.67
C THR A 136 -3.16 5.48 19.66
N LEU A 137 -3.11 4.84 20.84
CA LEU A 137 -3.21 3.40 20.95
C LEU A 137 -4.63 2.94 20.57
N ARG A 138 -4.78 2.29 19.42
CA ARG A 138 -6.07 1.75 18.96
C ARG A 138 -6.39 0.41 19.61
N ASN A 139 -5.41 -0.48 19.66
CA ASN A 139 -5.60 -1.86 20.10
C ASN A 139 -4.31 -2.44 20.69
N SER A 140 -4.44 -3.46 21.53
CA SER A 140 -3.34 -4.22 22.09
C SER A 140 -3.70 -5.70 22.15
N LYS A 141 -2.79 -6.60 21.77
CA LYS A 141 -3.01 -8.04 21.80
C LYS A 141 -1.85 -8.76 22.51
N PRO A 142 -2.11 -9.68 23.44
CA PRO A 142 -1.06 -10.53 24.00
C PRO A 142 -0.38 -11.34 22.90
N VAL A 143 0.95 -11.45 22.98
CA VAL A 143 1.77 -12.23 22.04
C VAL A 143 2.41 -13.39 22.81
N PRO A 144 2.06 -14.65 22.51
CA PRO A 144 2.68 -15.80 23.16
C PRO A 144 4.13 -15.97 22.73
N ALA A 145 4.96 -16.61 23.56
CA ALA A 145 6.37 -16.87 23.24
C ALA A 145 6.57 -17.74 21.97
N SER A 146 5.55 -18.50 21.58
CA SER A 146 5.53 -19.33 20.36
C SER A 146 4.98 -18.59 19.13
N ASP A 147 4.76 -17.27 19.21
CA ASP A 147 4.22 -16.51 18.10
C ASP A 147 5.15 -16.56 16.88
N HIS A 148 4.57 -16.79 15.70
CA HIS A 148 5.33 -16.94 14.47
C HIS A 148 5.66 -15.60 13.81
N GLU A 149 4.85 -14.56 14.05
CA GLU A 149 5.00 -13.24 13.45
C GLU A 149 6.11 -12.42 14.15
N TRP A 150 6.27 -12.60 15.47
CA TRP A 150 7.27 -11.95 16.31
C TRP A 150 8.38 -12.89 16.78
N ALA A 151 8.49 -14.08 16.19
CA ALA A 151 9.40 -15.13 16.64
C ALA A 151 10.86 -14.67 16.75
N GLN A 152 11.31 -13.81 15.84
CA GLN A 152 12.69 -13.32 15.82
C GLN A 152 12.93 -12.32 16.96
N GLU A 153 12.05 -11.35 17.12
CA GLU A 153 12.12 -10.30 18.13
C GLU A 153 12.00 -10.89 19.55
N ILE A 154 11.11 -11.86 19.74
CA ILE A 154 10.97 -12.58 21.01
C ILE A 154 12.26 -13.33 21.36
N LYS A 155 12.86 -14.06 20.40
CA LYS A 155 14.12 -14.77 20.61
C LYS A 155 15.30 -13.85 20.93
N GLN A 156 15.30 -12.64 20.40
CA GLN A 156 16.36 -11.65 20.65
C GLN A 156 16.18 -10.92 21.99
N ALA A 157 14.97 -10.91 22.54
CA ALA A 157 14.64 -10.26 23.82
C ALA A 157 14.66 -11.21 25.03
N GLY A 158 14.63 -12.53 24.80
CA GLY A 158 14.80 -13.57 25.81
C GLY A 158 16.26 -13.73 26.23
#